data_AF-A0A3A9E221-F1
#
_entry.id   AF-A0A3A9E221-F1
#
_cell.length_a   1.000
_cell.length_b   1.000
_cell.length_c   1.000
_cell.angle_alpha   90.00
_cell.angle_beta   90.00
_cell.angle_gamma   90.00
#
_symmetry.space_group_name_H-M   'P 1'
#
loop_
_entity.id
_entity.type
_entity.pdbx_description
1 polymer ?
#
loop_
_entity_poly.entity_id
_entity_poly.type
_entity_poly.pdbx_seq_one_letter_code
_entity_poly.pdbx_strand_id
1 'polypeptide(L)'
;DYENTTGQKANTLWEAYNFDLDTGNLLSFQDIVTDEKKALVFLAEYLTEQMENPQYENISWKNTNLPLLLAEADWYFSENGLVLLIKPGKIAPYKEGFFQFTIPYNNFSFLKNKYQFMAVP
;
A
#
# COMPACT_ATOMS: atom_id res chain seq x y z
N ASP A 1 19.06 15.44 -7.18
CA ASP A 1 19.73 14.92 -8.38
C ASP A 1 18.99 13.71 -8.91
N TYR A 2 18.56 13.77 -10.17
CA TYR A 2 18.00 12.62 -10.90
C TYR A 2 19.16 12.02 -11.73
N GLU A 3 19.65 10.85 -11.35
CA GLU A 3 20.61 10.11 -12.17
C GLU A 3 19.88 9.45 -13.35
N ASN A 4 20.10 9.99 -14.56
CA ASN A 4 19.76 9.35 -15.81
C ASN A 4 20.97 8.54 -16.30
N THR A 5 21.04 7.26 -15.94
CA THR A 5 21.98 6.31 -16.54
C THR A 5 21.33 5.62 -17.74
N THR A 6 21.62 6.17 -18.93
CA THR A 6 21.67 5.46 -20.22
C THR A 6 20.49 4.52 -20.56
N GLY A 7 19.42 5.06 -21.14
CA GLY A 7 18.49 4.30 -21.99
C GLY A 7 17.50 3.35 -21.30
N GLN A 8 17.52 3.21 -19.98
CA GLN A 8 16.39 2.64 -19.23
C GLN A 8 15.37 3.76 -18.97
N LYS A 9 14.06 3.49 -19.18
CA LYS A 9 12.99 4.33 -18.63
C LYS A 9 13.36 4.64 -17.18
N ALA A 10 13.32 5.91 -16.78
CA ALA A 10 13.62 6.32 -15.41
C ALA A 10 12.99 5.32 -14.44
N ASN A 11 13.84 4.62 -13.67
CA ASN A 11 13.41 3.73 -12.61
C ASN A 11 12.88 4.62 -11.49
N THR A 12 11.67 5.14 -11.67
CA THR A 12 11.00 5.93 -10.66
C THR A 12 10.66 4.97 -9.52
N LEU A 13 11.54 4.89 -8.53
CA LEU A 13 11.29 4.22 -7.26
C LEU A 13 10.54 5.22 -6.38
N TRP A 14 9.27 4.94 -6.10
CA TRP A 14 8.52 5.66 -5.08
C TRP A 14 8.61 4.85 -3.79
N GLU A 15 8.99 5.53 -2.74
CA GLU A 15 9.06 5.03 -1.38
C GLU A 15 8.19 5.95 -0.51
N ALA A 16 7.51 5.37 0.46
CA ALA A 16 6.65 6.11 1.37
C ALA A 16 7.17 5.96 2.81
N TYR A 17 7.32 7.09 3.49
CA TYR A 17 7.76 7.15 4.87
C TYR A 17 6.72 7.90 5.70
N ASN A 18 6.29 7.31 6.80
CA ASN A 18 5.31 7.91 7.70
C ASN A 18 5.98 8.21 9.03
N PHE A 19 5.86 9.44 9.51
CA PHE A 19 6.46 9.86 10.78
C PHE A 19 5.37 10.21 11.78
N ASP A 20 5.53 9.76 13.02
CA ASP A 20 4.73 10.22 14.15
C ASP A 20 5.16 11.66 14.49
N LEU A 21 4.23 12.62 14.39
CA LEU A 21 4.56 14.04 14.52
C LEU A 21 4.88 14.47 15.95
N ASP A 22 4.44 13.71 16.96
CA ASP A 22 4.73 14.01 18.36
C ASP A 22 6.15 13.59 18.72
N THR A 23 6.60 12.45 18.19
CA THR A 23 7.87 11.83 18.55
C THR A 23 8.98 11.99 17.49
N GLY A 24 8.62 12.30 16.25
CA GLY A 24 9.53 12.33 15.10
C GLY A 24 9.96 10.93 14.62
N ASN A 25 9.41 9.86 15.19
CA ASN A 25 9.80 8.49 14.86
C ASN A 25 9.20 8.04 13.53
N LEU A 26 9.99 7.28 12.74
CA LEU A 26 9.48 6.56 11.57
C LEU A 26 8.53 5.45 12.03
N LEU A 27 7.32 5.42 11.48
CA LEU A 27 6.30 4.42 11.76
C LEU A 27 6.48 3.18 10.88
N SER A 28 6.54 2.02 11.51
CA SER A 28 6.34 0.73 10.86
C SER A 28 4.85 0.39 10.75
N PHE A 29 4.51 -0.60 9.92
CA PHE A 29 3.13 -1.08 9.83
C PHE A 29 2.64 -1.65 11.18
N GLN A 30 3.52 -2.35 11.91
CA GLN A 30 3.23 -2.86 13.26
C GLN A 30 2.88 -1.75 14.27
N ASP A 31 3.47 -0.56 14.13
CA ASP A 31 3.18 0.57 15.01
C ASP A 31 1.75 1.09 14.85
N ILE A 32 1.13 0.87 13.69
CA ILE A 32 -0.19 1.44 13.36
C ILE A 32 -1.35 0.46 13.49
N VAL A 33 -1.10 -0.85 13.57
CA VAL A 33 -2.14 -1.89 13.63
C VAL A 33 -2.21 -2.62 14.97
N THR A 34 -3.40 -3.10 15.33
CA THR A 34 -3.64 -3.84 16.58
C THR A 34 -3.14 -5.29 16.54
N ASP A 35 -3.17 -5.91 15.36
CA ASP A 35 -2.69 -7.27 15.10
C ASP A 35 -2.18 -7.33 13.65
N GLU A 36 -0.85 -7.31 13.48
CA GLU A 36 -0.22 -7.20 12.16
C GLU A 36 -0.58 -8.35 11.22
N LYS A 37 -0.57 -9.59 11.73
CA LYS A 37 -0.88 -10.76 10.91
C LYS A 37 -2.32 -10.72 10.41
N LYS A 38 -3.27 -10.40 11.30
CA LYS A 38 -4.68 -10.29 10.90
C LYS A 38 -4.94 -9.09 10.00
N ALA A 39 -4.24 -7.98 10.22
CA ALA A 39 -4.30 -6.81 9.35
C ALA A 39 -3.85 -7.16 7.92
N LEU A 40 -2.74 -7.88 7.76
CA LEU A 40 -2.25 -8.30 6.45
C LEU A 40 -3.22 -9.26 5.74
N VAL A 41 -3.84 -10.19 6.47
CA VAL A 41 -4.89 -11.07 5.92
C VAL A 41 -6.09 -10.25 5.46
N PHE A 42 -6.58 -9.34 6.30
CA PHE A 42 -7.67 -8.44 5.94
C PHE A 42 -7.37 -7.59 4.70
N LEU A 43 -6.17 -7.02 4.61
CA LEU A 43 -5.77 -6.23 3.45
C LEU A 43 -5.66 -7.09 2.18
N ALA A 44 -5.23 -8.35 2.30
CA ALA A 44 -5.18 -9.28 1.18
C ALA A 44 -6.60 -9.64 0.67
N GLU A 45 -7.55 -9.85 1.57
CA GLU A 45 -8.96 -10.07 1.23
C GLU A 45 -9.56 -8.84 0.56
N TYR A 46 -9.38 -7.65 1.16
CA TYR A 46 -9.83 -6.38 0.59
C TYR A 46 -9.26 -6.15 -0.81
N LEU A 47 -7.96 -6.39 -1.00
CA LEU A 47 -7.30 -6.23 -2.27
C LEU A 47 -7.79 -7.24 -3.31
N THR A 48 -8.07 -8.47 -2.90
CA THR A 48 -8.69 -9.50 -3.76
C THR A 48 -10.02 -9.00 -4.31
N GLU A 49 -10.91 -8.48 -3.45
CA GLU A 49 -12.20 -7.91 -3.87
C GLU A 49 -12.02 -6.73 -4.83
N GLN A 50 -11.07 -5.82 -4.56
CA GLN A 50 -10.79 -4.70 -5.47
C GLN A 50 -10.30 -5.18 -6.83
N MET A 51 -9.46 -6.22 -6.87
CA MET A 51 -8.87 -6.78 -8.09
C MET A 51 -9.82 -7.64 -8.92
N GLU A 52 -11.02 -7.94 -8.41
CA GLU A 52 -12.11 -8.53 -9.21
C GLU A 52 -12.79 -7.50 -10.13
N ASN A 53 -12.54 -6.20 -9.94
CA ASN A 53 -13.03 -5.16 -10.85
C ASN A 53 -12.47 -5.36 -12.28
N PRO A 54 -13.30 -5.22 -13.34
CA PRO A 54 -12.87 -5.38 -14.74
C PRO A 54 -11.63 -4.58 -15.15
N GLN A 55 -11.37 -3.42 -14.50
CA GLN A 55 -10.15 -2.64 -14.77
C GLN A 55 -8.84 -3.42 -14.49
N TYR A 56 -8.90 -4.48 -13.70
CA TYR A 56 -7.76 -5.31 -13.30
C TYR A 56 -7.78 -6.71 -13.95
N GLU A 57 -8.68 -6.98 -14.91
CA GLU A 57 -8.82 -8.31 -15.53
C GLU A 57 -7.52 -8.82 -16.18
N ASN A 58 -6.69 -7.91 -16.68
CA ASN A 58 -5.41 -8.24 -17.34
C ASN A 58 -4.22 -8.38 -16.36
N ILE A 59 -4.44 -8.26 -15.05
CA ILE A 59 -3.40 -8.36 -14.03
C ILE A 59 -3.26 -9.81 -13.56
N SER A 60 -2.02 -10.31 -13.52
CA SER A 60 -1.72 -11.69 -13.13
C SER A 60 -1.50 -11.83 -11.62
N TRP A 61 -2.49 -11.45 -10.82
CA TRP A 61 -2.36 -11.44 -9.36
C TRP A 61 -2.74 -12.78 -8.69
N LYS A 62 -3.51 -13.65 -9.36
CA LYS A 62 -4.14 -14.86 -8.76
C LYS A 62 -3.17 -15.87 -8.14
N ASN A 63 -1.91 -15.89 -8.57
CA ASN A 63 -0.87 -16.78 -8.02
C ASN A 63 0.05 -16.08 -7.01
N THR A 64 -0.27 -14.84 -6.63
CA THR A 64 0.55 -14.02 -5.73
C THR A 64 0.19 -14.32 -4.28
N ASN A 65 1.21 -14.49 -3.44
CA ASN A 65 1.03 -14.48 -1.99
C ASN A 65 0.80 -13.03 -1.53
N LEU A 66 -0.46 -12.58 -1.56
CA LEU A 66 -0.82 -11.21 -1.23
C LEU A 66 -0.38 -10.78 0.18
N PRO A 67 -0.58 -11.58 1.26
CA PRO A 67 -0.07 -11.19 2.57
C PRO A 67 1.44 -10.92 2.60
N LEU A 68 2.24 -11.76 1.92
CA LEU A 68 3.69 -11.54 1.84
C LEU A 68 4.02 -10.29 1.02
N LEU A 69 3.35 -10.10 -0.12
CA LEU A 69 3.52 -8.90 -0.94
C LEU A 69 3.21 -7.63 -0.14
N LEU A 70 2.14 -7.65 0.65
CA LEU A 70 1.68 -6.52 1.43
C LEU A 70 2.56 -6.22 2.65
N ALA A 71 3.21 -7.24 3.21
CA ALA A 71 4.23 -7.05 4.25
C ALA A 71 5.46 -6.29 3.74
N GLU A 72 5.75 -6.35 2.44
CA GLU A 72 6.84 -5.61 1.79
C GLU A 72 6.38 -4.31 1.12
N ALA A 73 5.08 -4.01 1.14
CA ALA A 73 4.52 -2.86 0.43
C ALA A 73 4.80 -1.56 1.19
N ASP A 74 5.12 -0.51 0.44
CA ASP A 74 5.12 0.84 0.99
C ASP A 74 3.66 1.29 1.19
N TRP A 75 3.44 2.15 2.18
CA TRP A 75 2.13 2.67 2.50
C TRP A 75 2.22 4.10 3.01
N TYR A 76 1.12 4.84 2.93
CA TYR A 76 1.02 6.16 3.55
C TYR A 76 -0.41 6.51 3.95
N PHE A 77 -0.54 7.44 4.89
CA PHE A 77 -1.82 8.03 5.24
C PHE A 77 -2.23 9.10 4.22
N SER A 78 -3.48 9.04 3.76
CA SER A 78 -4.12 10.08 2.96
C SER A 78 -5.38 10.59 3.65
N GLU A 79 -6.02 11.62 3.10
CA GLU A 79 -7.33 12.10 3.58
C GLU A 79 -8.42 11.01 3.50
N ASN A 80 -8.33 10.13 2.51
CA ASN A 80 -9.38 9.15 2.23
C ASN A 80 -9.15 7.78 2.87
N GLY A 81 -7.97 7.53 3.44
CA GLY A 81 -7.60 6.23 3.98
C GLY A 81 -6.11 5.94 3.93
N LEU A 82 -5.75 4.72 4.31
CA LEU A 82 -4.39 4.21 4.15
C LEU A 82 -4.20 3.76 2.70
N VAL A 83 -3.18 4.29 2.03
CA VAL A 83 -2.84 3.92 0.66
C VAL A 83 -1.73 2.88 0.69
N LEU A 84 -1.97 1.73 0.07
CA LEU A 84 -0.95 0.73 -0.23
C LEU A 84 -0.36 1.00 -1.62
N LEU A 85 0.97 0.93 -1.72
CA LEU A 85 1.72 1.11 -2.95
C LEU A 85 2.36 -0.20 -3.37
N ILE A 86 1.84 -0.81 -4.44
CA ILE A 86 2.40 -2.02 -5.02
C ILE A 86 3.38 -1.61 -6.13
N LYS A 87 4.66 -1.95 -5.93
CA LYS A 87 5.75 -1.62 -6.85
C LYS A 87 5.58 -2.29 -8.22
N PRO A 88 6.04 -1.65 -9.32
CA PRO A 88 6.00 -2.24 -10.65
C PRO A 88 6.67 -3.62 -10.68
N GLY A 89 6.12 -4.55 -11.46
CA GLY A 89 6.67 -5.91 -11.59
C GLY A 89 6.23 -6.89 -10.51
N LYS A 90 5.52 -6.45 -9.45
CA LYS A 90 5.04 -7.36 -8.40
C LYS A 90 3.79 -8.16 -8.79
N ILE A 91 2.82 -7.52 -9.46
CA ILE A 91 1.55 -8.15 -9.88
C ILE A 91 1.23 -7.99 -11.37
N ALA A 92 1.94 -7.09 -12.06
CA ALA A 92 1.80 -6.83 -13.49
C ALA A 92 3.17 -6.49 -14.10
N PRO A 93 3.34 -6.53 -15.43
CA PRO A 93 4.57 -6.12 -16.09
C PRO A 93 4.99 -4.70 -15.67
N TYR A 94 6.29 -4.45 -15.56
CA TYR A 94 6.85 -3.17 -15.09
C TYR A 94 6.28 -1.94 -15.81
N LYS A 95 5.92 -2.06 -17.09
CA LYS A 95 5.37 -0.97 -17.92
C LYS A 95 4.04 -0.39 -17.40
N GLU A 96 3.30 -1.15 -16.60
CA GLU A 96 2.02 -0.72 -16.00
C GLU A 96 2.23 0.25 -14.83
N GLY A 97 3.46 0.39 -14.34
CA GLY A 97 3.78 1.30 -13.24
C GLY A 97 3.31 0.78 -11.87
N PHE A 98 3.04 1.73 -10.97
CA PHE A 98 2.61 1.44 -9.60
C PHE A 98 1.11 1.22 -9.55
N PHE A 99 0.67 0.33 -8.66
CA PHE A 99 -0.73 0.24 -8.26
C PHE A 99 -0.91 0.85 -6.88
N GLN A 100 -1.96 1.66 -6.73
CA GLN A 100 -2.34 2.27 -5.47
C GLN A 100 -3.72 1.79 -5.06
N PHE A 101 -3.83 1.28 -3.84
CA PHE A 101 -5.10 0.85 -3.26
C PHE A 101 -5.35 1.63 -1.99
N THR A 102 -6.43 2.41 -1.96
CA THR A 102 -6.82 3.17 -0.77
C THR A 102 -7.81 2.34 0.03
N ILE A 103 -7.47 2.06 1.29
CA ILE A 103 -8.37 1.40 2.23
C ILE A 103 -9.00 2.49 3.10
N PRO A 104 -10.31 2.73 2.96
CA PRO A 104 -11.00 3.72 3.78
C PRO A 104 -10.81 3.43 5.27
N TYR A 105 -10.60 4.47 6.08
CA TYR A 105 -10.39 4.31 7.52
C TYR A 105 -11.52 3.53 8.20
N ASN A 106 -12.76 3.77 7.79
CA ASN A 106 -13.95 3.07 8.31
C ASN A 106 -13.98 1.58 7.95
N ASN A 107 -13.25 1.16 6.92
CA ASN A 107 -13.16 -0.24 6.52
C ASN A 107 -11.96 -0.92 7.18
N PHE A 108 -10.95 -0.19 7.66
CA PHE A 108 -9.73 -0.78 8.21
C PHE A 108 -9.80 -1.00 9.73
N SER A 109 -10.55 -2.02 10.15
CA SER A 109 -10.83 -2.31 11.57
C SER A 109 -9.59 -2.61 12.44
N PHE A 110 -8.46 -3.00 11.84
CA PHE A 110 -7.22 -3.29 12.56
C PHE A 110 -6.37 -2.04 12.84
N LEU A 111 -6.67 -0.90 12.22
CA LEU A 111 -5.94 0.34 12.46
C LEU A 111 -6.17 0.81 13.90
N LYS A 112 -5.11 1.12 14.65
CA LYS A 112 -5.25 1.64 16.02
C LYS A 112 -6.03 2.96 15.99
N ASN A 113 -6.92 3.17 16.96
CA ASN A 113 -7.83 4.33 17.01
C ASN A 113 -7.14 5.69 16.81
N LYS A 114 -5.92 5.87 17.32
CA LYS A 114 -5.19 7.14 17.14
C LYS A 114 -4.86 7.49 15.68
N TYR A 115 -4.92 6.52 14.77
CA TYR A 115 -4.70 6.69 13.33
C TYR A 115 -5.98 6.57 12.50
N GLN A 116 -7.15 6.34 13.12
CA GLN A 116 -8.44 6.25 12.41
C GLN A 116 -9.01 7.62 12.00
N PHE A 117 -8.27 8.70 12.22
CA PHE A 117 -8.69 10.08 11.98
C PHE A 117 -7.97 10.66 10.76
N MET A 118 -8.73 10.99 9.71
CA MET A 118 -8.56 12.20 8.87
C MET A 118 -9.61 12.30 7.73
N ALA A 119 -10.87 11.95 7.99
CA ALA A 119 -11.95 12.63 7.27
C ALA A 119 -12.13 13.99 7.96
N VAL A 120 -11.28 14.96 7.64
CA VAL A 120 -11.62 16.37 7.94
C VAL A 120 -12.83 16.68 7.06
N PRO A 121 -14.00 17.03 7.62
CA PRO A 121 -15.15 17.44 6.83
C PRO A 121 -14.87 18.72 6.04
#